data_AF-A0A6L4Y9R4-F1
#
_entry.id   AF-A0A6L4Y9R4-F1
#
_cell.length_a   1.000
_cell.length_b   1.000
_cell.length_c   1.000
_cell.angle_alpha   90.00
_cell.angle_beta   90.00
_cell.angle_gamma   90.00
#
_symmetry.space_group_name_H-M   'P 1'
#
loop_
_entity.id
_entity.type
_entity.pdbx_description
1 polymer ?
#
loop_
_entity_poly.entity_id
_entity_poly.type
_entity_poly.pdbx_seq_one_letter_code
_entity_poly.pdbx_strand_id
1 'polypeptide(L)'
;MFDFIIAGIQAPIFLLVLTGMTVGMVGGFIGVGGGYMVTPALIVFGFPGYMASGIDMTHIAGKSVVATVRHRQLGNIDWVLGLAMVGGTMFGVEQGVRLLNYTKKLGLSGIILLTASVIVMIGLFVYTQLETQKSTKKIGELEKDGRKVGRELSVSKGPRI
;
A
#
# COMPACT_ATOMS: atom_id res chain seq x y z
N MET A 1 17.68 21.80 -16.56
CA MET A 1 17.52 20.33 -16.70
C MET A 1 18.27 19.69 -15.55
N PHE A 2 17.71 18.66 -14.91
CA PHE A 2 18.50 17.84 -14.00
C PHE A 2 18.96 16.60 -14.75
N ASP A 3 20.27 16.36 -14.72
CA ASP A 3 20.87 15.19 -15.34
C ASP A 3 20.84 14.04 -14.34
N PHE A 4 19.98 13.06 -14.59
CA PHE A 4 20.04 11.80 -13.86
C PHE A 4 21.17 10.95 -14.45
N ILE A 5 22.39 11.16 -13.95
CA ILE A 5 23.61 10.44 -14.36
C ILE A 5 23.41 8.91 -14.37
N ILE A 6 22.56 8.41 -13.47
CA ILE A 6 22.29 6.97 -13.31
C ILE A 6 21.23 6.46 -14.30
N ALA A 7 20.30 7.32 -14.75
CA ALA A 7 19.20 6.94 -15.64
C ALA A 7 19.43 7.33 -17.11
N GLY A 8 20.43 8.16 -17.41
CA GLY A 8 20.71 8.65 -18.76
C GLY A 8 19.61 9.55 -19.33
N ILE A 9 18.68 10.03 -18.50
CA ILE A 9 17.49 10.77 -18.88
C ILE A 9 17.59 12.21 -18.38
N GLN A 10 17.34 13.15 -19.29
CA GLN A 10 17.22 14.57 -18.97
C GLN A 10 15.76 14.87 -18.67
N ALA A 11 15.46 15.17 -17.41
CA ALA A 11 14.09 15.54 -17.01
C ALA A 11 14.04 16.99 -16.50
N PRO A 12 13.03 17.78 -16.90
CA PRO A 12 12.83 19.11 -16.36
C PRO A 12 12.34 19.00 -14.91
N ILE A 13 13.03 19.68 -13.97
CA ILE A 13 12.72 19.67 -12.53
C ILE A 13 11.26 20.07 -12.26
N PHE A 14 10.73 20.99 -13.05
CA PHE A 14 9.35 21.47 -12.95
C PHE A 14 8.33 20.33 -13.14
N LEU A 15 8.59 19.43 -14.08
CA LEU A 15 7.68 18.32 -14.40
C LEU A 15 7.74 17.24 -13.31
N LEU A 16 8.91 17.00 -12.71
CA LEU A 16 9.08 16.13 -11.54
C LEU A 16 8.35 16.67 -10.31
N VAL A 17 8.44 17.98 -10.04
CA VAL A 17 7.73 18.61 -8.92
C VAL A 17 6.22 18.54 -9.14
N LEU A 18 5.75 18.85 -10.36
CA LEU A 18 4.33 18.81 -10.69
C LEU A 18 3.73 17.40 -10.57
N THR A 19 4.44 16.39 -11.09
CA THR A 19 4.01 14.98 -10.99
C THR A 19 4.05 14.49 -9.56
N GLY A 20 5.11 14.80 -8.80
CA GLY A 20 5.20 14.50 -7.37
C GLY A 20 4.08 15.15 -6.56
N MET A 21 3.75 16.41 -6.84
CA MET A 21 2.68 17.13 -6.16
C MET A 21 1.29 16.57 -6.51
N THR A 22 1.04 16.25 -7.79
CA THR A 22 -0.24 15.69 -8.24
C THR A 22 -0.48 14.30 -7.65
N VAL A 23 0.51 13.41 -7.75
CA VAL A 23 0.43 12.06 -7.17
C VAL A 23 0.47 12.10 -5.64
N GLY A 24 1.14 13.12 -5.08
CA GLY A 24 1.12 13.50 -3.68
C GLY A 24 -0.29 13.74 -3.16
N MET A 25 -0.98 14.66 -3.83
CA MET A 25 -2.32 15.11 -3.48
C MET A 25 -3.36 14.01 -3.71
N VAL A 26 -3.36 13.36 -4.87
CA VAL A 26 -4.29 12.27 -5.19
C VAL A 26 -4.09 11.08 -4.24
N GLY A 27 -2.84 10.64 -4.03
CA GLY A 27 -2.54 9.56 -3.10
C GLY A 27 -2.86 9.92 -1.64
N GLY A 28 -2.70 11.19 -1.26
CA GLY A 28 -3.07 11.69 0.06
C GLY A 28 -4.58 11.69 0.33
N PHE A 29 -5.41 11.99 -0.68
CA PHE A 29 -6.86 11.94 -0.57
C PHE A 29 -7.41 10.51 -0.55
N ILE A 30 -6.85 9.61 -1.36
CA ILE A 30 -7.30 8.22 -1.44
C ILE A 30 -6.81 7.41 -0.22
N GLY A 31 -5.72 7.84 0.44
CA GLY A 31 -5.15 7.14 1.59
C GLY A 31 -4.46 5.81 1.25
N VAL A 32 -4.55 5.37 -0.01
CA VAL A 32 -3.79 4.25 -0.58
C VAL A 32 -2.43 4.81 -0.97
N GLY A 33 -1.35 4.36 -0.30
CA GLY A 33 0.01 4.80 -0.61
C GLY A 33 0.27 4.77 -2.12
N GLY A 34 0.33 5.94 -2.75
CA GLY A 34 0.16 6.15 -4.20
C GLY A 34 1.24 5.57 -5.12
N GLY A 35 2.03 4.61 -4.64
CA GLY A 35 3.18 4.08 -5.35
C GLY A 35 2.87 3.21 -6.57
N TYR A 36 1.65 2.68 -6.60
CA TYR A 36 1.08 2.02 -7.79
C TYR A 36 0.95 2.96 -8.99
N MET A 37 0.95 4.29 -8.79
CA MET A 37 0.97 5.27 -9.90
C MET A 37 2.39 5.77 -10.21
N VAL A 38 3.22 6.00 -9.18
CA VAL A 38 4.56 6.59 -9.33
C VAL A 38 5.49 5.66 -10.12
N THR A 39 5.51 4.39 -9.76
CA THR A 39 6.38 3.39 -10.38
C THR A 39 6.13 3.23 -11.89
N PRO A 40 4.90 2.98 -12.38
CA PRO A 40 4.65 2.87 -13.81
C PRO A 40 4.83 4.21 -14.55
N ALA A 41 4.50 5.34 -13.92
CA ALA A 41 4.76 6.66 -14.53
C ALA A 41 6.26 6.86 -14.81
N LEU A 42 7.12 6.53 -13.84
CA LEU A 42 8.58 6.62 -14.01
C LEU A 42 9.11 5.65 -15.08
N ILE A 43 8.56 4.44 -15.15
CA ILE A 43 8.92 3.47 -16.21
C ILE A 43 8.54 4.00 -17.60
N VAL A 44 7.37 4.61 -17.75
CA VAL A 44 6.95 5.25 -19.01
C VAL A 44 7.85 6.43 -19.37
N PHE A 45 8.37 7.16 -18.37
CA PHE A 45 9.38 8.20 -18.57
C PHE A 45 10.79 7.67 -18.88
N GLY A 46 10.97 6.34 -18.98
CA GLY A 46 12.22 5.68 -19.37
C GLY A 46 13.12 5.29 -18.21
N PHE A 47 12.73 5.55 -16.95
CA PHE A 47 13.54 5.13 -15.81
C PHE A 47 13.54 3.59 -15.70
N PRO A 48 14.70 2.97 -15.46
CA PRO A 48 14.75 1.52 -15.27
C PRO A 48 13.97 1.12 -14.01
N GLY A 49 13.26 -0.01 -14.08
CA GLY A 49 12.28 -0.41 -13.06
C GLY A 49 12.84 -0.54 -11.64
N TYR A 50 14.12 -0.88 -11.48
CA TYR A 50 14.77 -0.96 -10.17
C TYR A 50 15.00 0.41 -9.52
N MET A 51 15.20 1.47 -10.30
CA MET A 51 15.28 2.84 -9.77
C MET A 51 13.88 3.41 -9.51
N ALA A 52 12.93 3.12 -10.39
CA ALA A 52 11.54 3.56 -10.22
C ALA A 52 10.94 3.09 -8.88
N SER A 53 11.15 1.82 -8.52
CA SER A 53 10.67 1.28 -7.23
C SER A 53 11.36 1.91 -6.01
N GLY A 54 12.66 2.22 -6.09
CA GLY A 54 13.40 2.87 -5.00
C GLY A 54 12.96 4.32 -4.74
N ILE A 55 12.71 5.08 -5.81
CA ILE A 55 12.17 6.45 -5.71
C ILE A 55 10.78 6.42 -5.08
N ASP A 56 9.95 5.46 -5.49
CA ASP A 56 8.61 5.30 -4.96
C ASP A 56 8.58 4.96 -3.46
N MET A 57 9.45 4.05 -3.00
CA MET A 57 9.60 3.75 -1.57
C MET A 57 9.94 4.99 -0.74
N THR A 58 10.83 5.84 -1.26
CA THR A 58 11.21 7.10 -0.60
C THR A 58 10.04 8.08 -0.56
N HIS A 59 9.25 8.16 -1.63
CA HIS A 59 8.07 9.00 -1.70
C HIS A 59 6.98 8.58 -0.69
N ILE A 60 6.74 7.27 -0.56
CA ILE A 60 5.81 6.72 0.45
C ILE A 60 6.32 7.02 1.86
N ALA A 61 7.61 6.81 2.12
CA ALA A 61 8.22 7.10 3.43
C ALA A 61 8.03 8.58 3.83
N GLY A 62 8.23 9.52 2.91
CA GLY A 62 8.02 10.95 3.16
C GLY A 62 6.57 11.28 3.54
N LYS A 63 5.59 10.68 2.84
CA LYS A 63 4.17 10.84 3.17
C LYS A 63 3.82 10.25 4.53
N SER A 64 4.38 9.09 4.86
CA SER A 64 4.16 8.43 6.15
C SER A 64 4.61 9.29 7.31
N VAL A 65 5.77 9.97 7.22
CA VAL A 65 6.24 10.87 8.28
C VAL A 65 5.22 11.99 8.54
N VAL A 66 4.75 12.65 7.48
CA VAL A 66 3.74 13.72 7.61
C VAL A 66 2.43 13.18 8.18
N ALA A 67 1.99 12.00 7.74
CA ALA A 67 0.79 11.34 8.24
C ALA A 67 0.90 11.00 9.74
N THR A 68 2.05 10.48 10.17
CA THR A 68 2.34 10.17 11.58
C THR A 68 2.34 11.44 12.42
N VAL A 69 2.97 12.52 11.98
CA VAL A 69 2.96 13.81 12.70
C VAL A 69 1.55 14.34 12.86
N ARG A 70 0.72 14.27 11.80
CA ARG A 70 -0.68 14.70 11.86
C ARG A 70 -1.52 13.83 12.80
N HIS A 71 -1.33 12.51 12.78
CA HIS A 71 -1.99 11.60 13.72
C HIS A 71 -1.54 11.82 15.17
N ARG A 72 -0.28 12.24 15.38
CA ARG A 72 0.25 12.57 16.70
C ARG A 72 -0.48 13.77 17.31
N GLN A 73 -0.77 14.78 16.49
CA GLN A 73 -1.50 15.98 16.91
C GLN A 73 -2.96 15.69 17.29
N LEU A 74 -3.55 14.61 16.75
CA LEU A 74 -4.91 14.16 17.05
C LEU A 74 -5.00 13.29 18.31
N GLY A 75 -3.89 13.00 19.00
CA GLY A 75 -3.88 12.23 20.25
C GLY A 75 -4.14 10.72 20.10
N ASN A 76 -4.25 10.21 18.86
CA ASN A 76 -4.69 8.84 18.54
C ASN A 76 -3.54 7.87 18.23
N ILE A 77 -2.32 8.13 18.70
CA ILE A 77 -1.19 7.22 18.45
C ILE A 77 -1.05 6.21 19.59
N ASP A 78 -1.37 4.96 19.28
CA ASP A 78 -0.93 3.82 20.07
C ASP A 78 0.51 3.46 19.66
N TRP A 79 1.46 3.88 20.50
CA TRP A 79 2.89 3.62 20.29
C TRP A 79 3.25 2.14 20.36
N VAL A 80 2.50 1.34 21.14
CA VAL A 80 2.74 -0.09 21.27
C VAL A 80 2.37 -0.77 19.96
N LEU A 81 1.20 -0.42 19.40
CA LEU A 81 0.76 -0.93 18.10
C LEU A 81 1.71 -0.49 16.98
N GLY A 82 2.14 0.78 16.98
CA GLY A 82 3.08 1.31 16.00
C GLY A 82 4.42 0.56 16.01
N LEU A 83 5.00 0.33 17.19
CA LEU A 83 6.26 -0.39 17.32
C LEU A 83 6.11 -1.87 16.91
N ALA A 84 5.00 -2.51 17.30
CA ALA A 84 4.71 -3.89 16.94
C ALA A 84 4.58 -4.07 15.42
N MET A 85 3.95 -3.11 14.72
CA MET A 85 3.86 -3.13 13.27
C MET A 85 5.22 -2.94 12.59
N VAL A 86 6.05 -2.00 13.08
CA VAL A 86 7.40 -1.81 12.53
C VAL A 86 8.24 -3.07 12.73
N GLY A 87 8.22 -3.67 13.93
CA GLY A 87 8.91 -4.92 14.19
C GLY A 87 8.41 -6.04 13.28
N GLY A 88 7.10 -6.29 13.25
CA GLY A 88 6.51 -7.35 12.43
C GLY A 88 6.78 -7.19 10.93
N THR A 89 6.73 -5.95 10.41
CA THR A 89 7.04 -5.68 9.00
C THR A 89 8.50 -5.87 8.67
N MET A 90 9.43 -5.41 9.51
CA MET A 90 10.87 -5.64 9.30
C MET A 90 11.20 -7.13 9.26
N PHE A 91 10.74 -7.89 10.26
CA PHE A 91 10.96 -9.35 10.29
C PHE A 91 10.29 -10.06 9.11
N GLY A 92 9.07 -9.66 8.75
CA GLY A 92 8.35 -10.24 7.61
C GLY A 92 9.05 -10.00 6.28
N VAL A 93 9.55 -8.77 6.05
CA VAL A 93 10.28 -8.42 4.81
C VAL A 93 11.59 -9.19 4.73
N GLU A 94 12.36 -9.25 5.82
CA GLU A 94 13.64 -9.96 5.84
C GLU A 94 13.47 -11.46 5.55
N GLN A 95 12.51 -12.11 6.22
CA GLN A 95 12.19 -13.52 6.00
C GLN A 95 11.66 -13.77 4.59
N GLY A 96 10.82 -12.88 4.07
CA GLY A 96 10.30 -12.94 2.71
C GLY A 96 11.41 -12.88 1.66
N VAL A 97 12.33 -11.91 1.78
CA VAL A 97 13.48 -11.75 0.88
C VAL A 97 14.41 -12.97 0.96
N ARG A 98 14.63 -13.51 2.16
CA ARG A 98 15.48 -14.69 2.34
C ARG A 98 14.90 -15.92 1.65
N LEU A 99 13.59 -16.14 1.80
CA LEU A 99 12.87 -17.21 1.10
C LEU A 99 12.92 -17.01 -0.42
N LEU A 100 12.76 -15.76 -0.88
CA LEU A 100 12.86 -15.39 -2.29
C LEU A 100 14.22 -15.76 -2.89
N ASN A 101 15.30 -15.43 -2.16
CA ASN A 101 16.68 -15.68 -2.60
C ASN A 101 17.01 -17.17 -2.59
N TYR A 102 16.45 -17.95 -1.66
CA TYR A 102 16.59 -19.40 -1.65
C TYR A 102 15.95 -20.03 -2.89
N THR A 103 14.73 -19.60 -3.23
CA THR A 103 14.03 -20.03 -4.45
C THR A 103 14.74 -19.58 -5.73
N LYS A 104 15.35 -18.39 -5.75
CA LYS A 104 16.14 -17.91 -6.89
C LYS A 104 17.36 -18.79 -7.19
N LYS A 105 18.04 -19.32 -6.16
CA LYS A 105 19.21 -20.20 -6.33
C LYS A 105 18.88 -21.52 -7.03
N LEU A 106 17.62 -21.94 -7.03
CA LEU A 106 17.15 -23.17 -7.68
C LEU A 106 16.86 -23.01 -9.19
N GLY A 107 17.10 -21.84 -9.79
CA GLY A 107 17.01 -21.61 -11.24
C GLY A 107 15.58 -21.48 -11.81
N LEU A 108 14.54 -21.82 -11.03
CA LEU A 108 13.12 -21.75 -11.42
C LEU A 108 12.44 -20.40 -11.07
N SER A 109 13.26 -19.35 -10.95
CA SER A 109 12.88 -18.09 -10.29
C SER A 109 11.64 -17.42 -10.88
N GLY A 110 11.50 -17.32 -12.20
CA GLY A 110 10.39 -16.57 -12.81
C GLY A 110 9.01 -17.18 -12.55
N ILE A 111 8.85 -18.48 -12.77
CA ILE A 111 7.55 -19.17 -12.65
C ILE A 111 7.15 -19.32 -11.18
N ILE A 112 8.08 -19.64 -10.29
CA ILE A 112 7.75 -19.77 -8.86
C ILE A 112 7.37 -18.42 -8.26
N LEU A 113 8.06 -17.33 -8.65
CA LEU A 113 7.71 -15.98 -8.21
C LEU A 113 6.31 -15.58 -8.66
N LEU A 114 5.98 -15.79 -9.94
CA LEU A 114 4.66 -15.51 -10.48
C LEU A 114 3.59 -16.34 -9.78
N THR A 115 3.76 -17.67 -9.70
CA THR A 115 2.79 -18.55 -9.05
C THR A 115 2.60 -18.22 -7.57
N ALA A 116 3.68 -17.97 -6.83
CA ALA A 116 3.59 -17.58 -5.42
C ALA A 116 2.85 -16.25 -5.24
N SER A 117 3.15 -15.24 -6.08
CA SER A 117 2.46 -13.94 -6.02
C SER A 117 0.96 -14.07 -6.30
N VAL A 118 0.57 -14.90 -7.29
CA VAL A 118 -0.82 -15.17 -7.64
C VAL A 118 -1.53 -15.90 -6.51
N ILE A 119 -0.91 -16.92 -5.90
CA ILE A 119 -1.49 -17.66 -4.76
C ILE A 119 -1.73 -16.72 -3.57
N VAL A 120 -0.76 -15.86 -3.23
CA VAL A 120 -0.92 -14.89 -2.14
C VAL A 120 -2.05 -13.91 -2.45
N MET A 121 -2.14 -13.42 -3.69
CA MET A 121 -3.20 -12.48 -4.09
C MET A 121 -4.60 -13.11 -4.01
N ILE A 122 -4.75 -14.36 -4.48
CA ILE A 122 -6.00 -15.12 -4.38
C ILE A 122 -6.33 -15.39 -2.90
N GLY A 123 -5.35 -15.78 -2.10
CA GLY A 123 -5.54 -16.04 -0.67
C GLY A 123 -6.03 -14.81 0.09
N LEU A 124 -5.42 -13.65 -0.16
CA LEU A 124 -5.85 -12.38 0.40
C LEU A 124 -7.27 -12.02 -0.08
N PHE A 125 -7.55 -12.17 -1.37
CA PHE A 125 -8.88 -11.91 -1.91
C PHE A 125 -9.95 -12.78 -1.24
N VAL A 126 -9.71 -14.08 -1.11
CA VAL A 126 -10.63 -15.01 -0.43
C VAL A 126 -10.77 -14.64 1.04
N TYR A 127 -9.68 -14.34 1.74
CA TYR A 127 -9.71 -13.93 3.15
C TYR A 127 -10.57 -12.67 3.33
N THR A 128 -10.35 -11.63 2.52
CA THR A 128 -11.13 -10.39 2.56
C THR A 128 -12.61 -10.66 2.26
N GLN A 129 -12.93 -11.56 1.32
CA GLN A 129 -14.32 -11.91 1.02
C GLN A 129 -15.00 -12.67 2.16
N LEU A 130 -14.29 -13.61 2.80
CA LEU A 130 -14.80 -14.34 3.95
C LEU A 130 -15.02 -13.41 5.16
N GLU A 131 -14.11 -12.46 5.38
CA GLU A 131 -14.25 -11.46 6.44
C GLU A 131 -15.37 -10.46 6.16
N THR A 132 -15.56 -10.06 4.89
CA THR A 132 -16.68 -9.23 4.43
C THR A 132 -18.02 -9.92 4.70
N GLN A 133 -18.15 -11.21 4.35
CA GLN A 133 -19.36 -12.00 4.61
C GLN A 133 -19.66 -12.16 6.11
N LYS A 134 -18.64 -12.43 6.93
CA LYS A 134 -18.80 -12.55 8.38
C LYS A 134 -19.20 -11.23 9.02
N SER A 135 -18.62 -10.12 8.58
CA SER A 135 -18.93 -8.78 9.08
C SER A 135 -20.37 -8.40 8.78
N THR A 136 -20.87 -8.68 7.56
CA THR A 136 -22.28 -8.41 7.18
C THR A 136 -23.27 -9.27 7.99
N LYS A 137 -22.98 -10.56 8.21
CA LYS A 137 -23.84 -11.44 9.02
C LYS A 137 -23.93 -10.98 10.48
N LYS A 138 -22.79 -10.61 11.07
CA LYS A 138 -22.71 -10.13 12.46
C LYS A 138 -23.49 -8.82 12.66
N ILE A 139 -23.47 -7.92 11.68
CA ILE A 139 -24.27 -6.70 11.70
C ILE A 139 -25.78 -7.03 11.63
N GLY A 140 -26.19 -7.95 10.76
CA GLY A 140 -27.58 -8.39 10.66
C GLY A 140 -28.12 -9.09 11.91
N GLU A 141 -27.27 -9.83 12.63
CA GLU A 141 -27.62 -10.41 13.94
C GLU A 141 -27.77 -9.33 15.02
N LEU A 142 -26.91 -8.31 15.03
CA LEU A 142 -26.99 -7.19 15.97
C LEU A 142 -28.24 -6.31 15.74
N GLU A 143 -28.67 -6.13 14.48
CA GLU A 143 -29.92 -5.43 14.13
C GLU A 143 -31.16 -6.22 14.58
N LYS A 144 -31.16 -7.56 14.42
CA LYS A 144 -32.25 -8.44 14.88
C LYS A 144 -32.37 -8.53 16.40
N ASP A 145 -31.27 -8.38 17.11
CA ASP A 145 -31.19 -8.44 18.57
C ASP A 145 -31.54 -7.08 19.24
N GLY A 146 -32.01 -6.09 18.46
CA GLY A 146 -32.44 -4.77 18.97
C GLY A 146 -31.31 -3.92 19.56
N ARG A 147 -30.05 -4.33 19.42
CA ARG A 147 -28.89 -3.58 19.89
C ARG A 147 -28.62 -2.42 18.93
N LYS A 148 -28.36 -1.22 19.49
CA LYS A 148 -28.05 -0.01 18.71
C LYS A 148 -26.78 -0.26 17.89
N VAL A 149 -26.95 -0.56 16.61
CA VAL A 149 -25.87 -0.58 15.64
C VAL A 149 -25.28 0.83 15.60
N GLY A 150 -23.97 0.95 15.83
CA GLY A 150 -23.28 2.24 15.93
C GLY A 150 -23.62 3.15 14.74
N ARG A 151 -23.79 4.45 14.99
CA ARG A 151 -24.27 5.46 14.01
C ARG A 151 -23.47 5.47 12.69
N GLU A 152 -22.24 4.97 12.72
CA GLU A 152 -21.33 4.82 11.57
C GLU A 152 -21.75 3.72 10.58
N LEU A 153 -22.51 2.71 11.03
CA LEU A 153 -22.96 1.58 10.22
C LEU A 153 -24.39 1.79 9.67
N SER A 154 -25.15 2.74 10.20
CA SER A 154 -26.52 3.05 9.74
C SER A 154 -26.57 3.85 8.43
N VAL A 155 -25.43 4.40 7.97
CA VAL A 155 -25.34 5.24 6.76
C VAL A 155 -25.02 4.41 5.50
N SER A 156 -24.54 3.17 5.66
CA SER A 156 -24.34 2.24 4.54
C SER A 156 -25.62 1.52 4.11
N LYS A 157 -26.79 2.16 4.24
CA LYS A 157 -27.95 1.82 3.41
C LYS A 157 -27.78 2.56 2.08
N GLY A 158 -26.98 1.95 1.20
CA GLY A 158 -26.91 2.35 -0.21
C GLY A 158 -28.30 2.28 -0.87
N PRO A 159 -28.55 3.08 -1.90
CA PRO A 159 -29.88 3.28 -2.45
C PRO A 159 -30.45 1.96 -2.99
N ARG A 160 -31.72 1.71 -2.69
CA ARG A 160 -32.55 0.80 -3.48
C ARG A 160 -32.70 1.42 -4.86
N ILE A 161 -31.97 0.89 -5.84
CA ILE A 161 -32.33 0.85 -7.26
C ILE A 161 -32.01 -0.52 -7.79
#